data_AF-A0A955YGN4-F1
#
_entry.id   AF-A0A955YGN4-F1
#
_cell.length_a   1.000
_cell.length_b   1.000
_cell.length_c   1.000
_cell.angle_alpha   90.00
_cell.angle_beta   90.00
_cell.angle_gamma   90.00
#
_symmetry.space_group_name_H-M   'P 1'
#
loop_
_entity.id
_entity.type
_entity.pdbx_description
1 polymer ?
#
loop_
_entity_poly.entity_id
_entity_poly.type
_entity_poly.pdbx_seq_one_letter_code
_entity_poly.pdbx_strand_id
1 'polypeptide(L)'
;MLGTAERALLERLEDEQVLERAFRVRTGRAAAPDEAPALPARAAGLLAELSQTSAGRDAVVRARQGDTHALDALLDASTETARSPRLLHHLALFHGAVAEAARGPDPSPMLRSVDCWALLCCESDYLRALAERVAGGALSRAELDEAIAGAALAPILREGAHLAAGVEAHTTSARVGLERLRAVGTHAFPAAVTDEMCDRFRREAERLTRRALDASLATLTDRFAQAEADPRGPDAERAVLADAARLYAWSGNDWYIALFALEKAMGTGWSLYKAKRWEALSHLCETLRAVVDDAAVRVSADRAALPYASLVAQMLVFRAEMGKTLGLRITDAERALELCDTHRNARVILADLLAERATDTLDRTGVIGRDAALEVALRDLARADQLWPGLPRVVSLRKRIDRMSGVSA
;
A
#
# COMPACT_ATOMS: atom_id res chain seq x y z
N MET A 1 -11.67 23.79 -55.27
CA MET A 1 -12.23 24.30 -54.00
C MET A 1 -12.85 23.11 -53.30
N LEU A 2 -12.39 22.78 -52.09
CA LEU A 2 -12.97 21.69 -51.31
C LEU A 2 -14.40 22.07 -50.89
N GLY A 3 -15.32 21.11 -50.92
CA GLY A 3 -16.64 21.25 -50.32
C GLY A 3 -16.56 21.43 -48.80
N THR A 4 -17.63 21.93 -48.19
CA THR A 4 -17.70 22.17 -46.73
C THR A 4 -17.45 20.90 -45.91
N ALA A 5 -17.96 19.75 -46.36
CA ALA A 5 -17.74 18.46 -45.71
C ALA A 5 -16.28 17.97 -45.82
N GLU A 6 -15.64 18.18 -46.97
CA GLU A 6 -14.24 17.79 -47.20
C GLU A 6 -13.28 18.65 -46.36
N ARG A 7 -13.61 19.94 -46.17
CA ARG A 7 -12.84 20.83 -45.31
C ARG A 7 -12.93 20.43 -43.84
N ALA A 8 -14.13 20.10 -43.36
CA ALA A 8 -14.32 19.63 -41.99
C ALA A 8 -13.61 18.29 -41.72
N LEU A 9 -13.59 17.40 -42.71
CA LEU A 9 -12.83 16.15 -42.63
C LEU A 9 -11.32 16.40 -42.56
N LEU A 10 -10.80 17.29 -43.41
CA LEU A 10 -9.39 17.65 -43.42
C LEU A 10 -8.94 18.24 -42.08
N GLU A 11 -9.70 19.21 -41.54
CA GLU A 11 -9.41 19.82 -40.24
C GLU A 11 -9.38 18.79 -39.11
N ARG A 12 -10.32 17.84 -39.11
CA ARG A 12 -10.33 16.75 -38.13
C ARG A 12 -9.09 15.85 -38.25
N LEU A 13 -8.68 15.50 -39.47
CA LEU A 13 -7.49 14.65 -39.69
C LEU A 13 -6.21 15.37 -39.27
N GLU A 14 -6.10 16.67 -39.51
CA GLU A 14 -4.98 17.48 -39.01
C GLU A 14 -4.95 17.51 -37.48
N ASP A 15 -6.11 17.63 -36.84
CA ASP A 15 -6.20 17.61 -35.38
C ASP A 15 -5.81 16.25 -34.79
N GLU A 16 -6.26 15.15 -35.40
CA GLU A 16 -5.86 13.78 -35.05
C GLU A 16 -4.33 13.62 -35.12
N GLN A 17 -3.67 14.12 -36.17
CA GLN A 17 -2.22 14.05 -36.32
C GLN A 17 -1.45 14.90 -35.31
N VAL A 18 -1.91 16.11 -35.02
CA VAL A 18 -1.27 16.99 -34.01
C VAL A 18 -1.38 16.37 -32.62
N LEU A 19 -2.55 15.85 -32.27
CA LEU A 19 -2.79 15.28 -30.96
C LEU A 19 -2.03 13.96 -30.76
N GLU A 20 -1.93 13.13 -31.80
CA GLU A 20 -1.10 11.92 -31.81
C GLU A 20 0.39 12.26 -31.60
N ARG A 21 0.91 13.33 -32.23
CA ARG A 21 2.29 13.80 -31.98
C ARG A 21 2.49 14.22 -30.53
N ALA A 22 1.58 15.02 -29.98
CA ALA A 22 1.64 15.45 -28.59
C ALA A 22 1.59 14.25 -27.62
N PHE A 23 0.72 13.27 -27.88
CA PHE A 23 0.62 12.03 -27.13
C PHE A 23 1.94 11.23 -27.12
N ARG A 24 2.59 11.08 -28.29
CA ARG A 24 3.88 10.37 -28.40
C ARG A 24 5.00 11.06 -27.65
N VAL A 25 5.11 12.39 -27.76
CA VAL A 25 6.10 13.19 -27.02
C VAL A 25 5.91 12.99 -25.51
N ARG A 26 4.66 13.07 -25.04
CA ARG A 26 4.32 12.99 -23.63
C ARG A 26 4.51 11.61 -23.02
N THR A 27 4.34 10.56 -23.81
CA THR A 27 4.56 9.17 -23.39
C THR A 27 6.01 8.70 -23.57
N GLY A 28 6.90 9.57 -24.09
CA GLY A 28 8.29 9.23 -24.36
C GLY A 28 8.46 8.16 -25.45
N ARG A 29 7.43 7.92 -26.28
CA ARG A 29 7.41 6.86 -27.28
C ARG A 29 7.89 7.40 -28.63
N ALA A 30 9.14 7.09 -28.96
CA ALA A 30 9.66 7.27 -30.30
C ALA A 30 9.14 6.14 -31.23
N ALA A 31 8.06 6.41 -31.95
CA ALA A 31 7.71 5.80 -33.25
C ALA A 31 7.77 4.25 -33.43
N ALA A 32 7.37 3.44 -32.44
CA ALA A 32 7.06 2.01 -32.69
C ALA A 32 5.53 1.84 -32.85
N PRO A 33 5.01 1.51 -34.05
CA PRO A 33 3.56 1.55 -34.33
C PRO A 33 2.74 0.39 -33.77
N ASP A 34 3.33 -0.79 -33.57
CA ASP A 34 2.55 -2.03 -33.54
C ASP A 34 2.13 -2.53 -32.13
N GLU A 35 2.62 -1.93 -31.05
CA GLU A 35 2.28 -2.37 -29.67
C GLU A 35 1.81 -1.24 -28.74
N ALA A 36 1.73 0.00 -29.24
CA ALA A 36 1.33 1.14 -28.44
C ALA A 36 -0.21 1.25 -28.37
N PRO A 37 -0.84 1.42 -27.19
CA PRO A 37 -2.20 1.96 -27.11
C PRO A 37 -2.29 3.24 -27.94
N ALA A 38 -3.13 3.19 -28.98
CA ALA A 38 -3.43 4.33 -29.83
C ALA A 38 -4.35 5.29 -29.10
N LEU A 39 -4.18 6.60 -29.36
CA LEU A 39 -5.12 7.57 -28.86
C LEU A 39 -6.51 7.29 -29.48
N PRO A 40 -7.60 7.23 -28.68
CA PRO A 40 -8.93 7.01 -29.23
C PRO A 40 -9.25 8.09 -30.25
N ALA A 41 -9.77 7.73 -31.44
CA ALA A 41 -10.12 8.72 -32.47
C ALA A 41 -11.06 9.82 -31.96
N ARG A 42 -11.90 9.50 -30.97
CA ARG A 42 -12.80 10.46 -30.31
C ARG A 42 -12.06 11.52 -29.48
N ALA A 43 -10.82 11.30 -29.08
CA ALA A 43 -10.02 12.30 -28.37
C ALA A 43 -9.64 13.49 -29.27
N ALA A 44 -9.72 13.35 -30.60
CA ALA A 44 -9.39 14.42 -31.56
C ALA A 44 -10.22 15.70 -31.37
N GLY A 45 -11.43 15.59 -30.84
CA GLY A 45 -12.25 16.76 -30.48
C GLY A 45 -11.61 17.66 -29.42
N LEU A 46 -10.53 17.23 -28.76
CA LEU A 46 -9.77 18.02 -27.79
C LEU A 46 -9.27 19.33 -28.38
N LEU A 47 -8.65 19.31 -29.57
CA LEU A 47 -8.09 20.53 -30.16
C LEU A 47 -9.18 21.51 -30.60
N ALA A 48 -10.32 20.98 -31.09
CA ALA A 48 -11.49 21.78 -31.43
C ALA A 48 -12.09 22.48 -30.19
N GLU A 49 -12.15 21.79 -29.05
CA GLU A 49 -12.65 22.38 -27.80
C GLU A 49 -11.64 23.36 -27.17
N LEU A 50 -10.34 23.07 -27.21
CA LEU A 50 -9.29 24.02 -26.76
C LEU A 50 -9.34 25.32 -27.58
N SER A 51 -9.57 25.22 -28.89
CA SER A 51 -9.66 26.35 -29.83
C SER A 51 -10.86 27.27 -29.59
N GLN A 52 -11.74 26.99 -28.62
CA GLN A 52 -12.82 27.92 -28.24
C GLN A 52 -12.29 29.14 -27.45
N THR A 53 -11.06 29.09 -26.96
CA THR A 53 -10.41 30.20 -26.23
C THR A 53 -9.33 30.87 -27.08
N SER A 54 -8.95 32.11 -26.76
CA SER A 54 -7.80 32.78 -27.43
C SER A 54 -6.49 32.01 -27.19
N ALA A 55 -6.18 31.72 -25.93
CA ALA A 55 -4.98 30.97 -25.56
C ALA A 55 -4.92 29.58 -26.20
N GLY A 56 -6.04 28.87 -26.26
CA GLY A 56 -6.12 27.57 -26.91
C GLY A 56 -5.96 27.63 -28.42
N ARG A 57 -6.51 28.64 -29.10
CA ARG A 57 -6.25 28.86 -30.54
C ARG A 57 -4.78 29.06 -30.83
N ASP A 58 -4.12 29.92 -30.05
CA ASP A 58 -2.69 30.20 -30.23
C ASP A 58 -1.84 28.94 -30.01
N ALA A 59 -2.18 28.14 -28.99
CA ALA A 59 -1.51 26.87 -28.71
C ALA A 59 -1.72 25.83 -29.81
N VAL A 60 -2.94 25.70 -30.35
CA VAL A 60 -3.24 24.78 -31.46
C VAL A 60 -2.51 25.19 -32.74
N VAL A 61 -2.42 26.50 -33.03
CA VAL A 61 -1.63 27.01 -34.18
C VAL A 61 -0.15 26.65 -34.03
N ARG A 62 0.45 26.86 -32.85
CA ARG A 62 1.84 26.47 -32.57
C ARG A 62 2.06 24.96 -32.67
N ALA A 63 1.13 24.16 -32.14
CA ALA A 63 1.19 22.71 -32.22
C ALA A 63 1.10 22.19 -33.67
N ARG A 64 0.26 22.82 -34.50
CA ARG A 64 0.21 22.54 -35.96
C ARG A 64 1.54 22.84 -36.64
N GLN A 65 2.23 23.89 -36.20
CA GLN A 65 3.58 24.27 -36.68
C GLN A 65 4.71 23.39 -36.10
N GLY A 66 4.39 22.43 -35.23
CA GLY A 66 5.34 21.44 -34.70
C GLY A 66 5.70 21.61 -33.22
N ASP A 67 5.29 22.69 -32.57
CA ASP A 67 5.52 22.92 -31.15
C ASP A 67 4.40 22.32 -30.29
N THR A 68 4.46 21.00 -30.08
CA THR A 68 3.44 20.27 -29.30
C THR A 68 3.43 20.64 -27.81
N HIS A 69 4.54 21.18 -27.29
CA HIS A 69 4.64 21.62 -25.90
C HIS A 69 3.76 22.84 -25.59
N ALA A 70 3.38 23.60 -26.62
CA ALA A 70 2.41 24.68 -26.48
C ALA A 70 1.05 24.21 -25.89
N LEU A 71 0.72 22.92 -26.03
CA LEU A 71 -0.51 22.33 -25.48
C LEU A 71 -0.39 21.94 -24.00
N ASP A 72 0.82 21.70 -23.47
CA ASP A 72 1.01 21.05 -22.16
C ASP A 72 0.34 21.83 -21.02
N ALA A 73 0.51 23.16 -20.98
CA ALA A 73 -0.10 24.00 -19.96
C ALA A 73 -1.64 23.95 -19.98
N LEU A 74 -2.25 23.76 -21.16
CA LEU A 74 -3.70 23.67 -21.31
C LEU A 74 -4.22 22.28 -20.92
N LEU A 75 -3.48 21.24 -21.29
CA LEU A 75 -3.80 19.85 -20.94
C LEU A 75 -3.68 19.60 -19.43
N ASP A 76 -2.73 20.28 -18.79
CA ASP A 76 -2.41 20.10 -17.37
C ASP A 76 -2.98 21.17 -16.45
N ALA A 77 -3.60 22.21 -17.01
CA ALA A 77 -4.28 23.23 -16.22
C ALA A 77 -5.27 22.56 -15.25
N SER A 78 -5.46 23.19 -14.09
CA SER A 78 -6.37 22.69 -13.06
C SER A 78 -7.79 22.56 -13.61
N THR A 79 -8.46 21.46 -13.27
CA THR A 79 -9.88 21.23 -13.56
C THR A 79 -10.80 22.08 -12.68
N GLU A 80 -10.26 22.84 -11.72
CA GLU A 80 -11.02 23.82 -10.91
C GLU A 80 -11.44 25.06 -11.70
N THR A 81 -10.81 25.31 -12.85
CA THR A 81 -11.33 26.29 -13.80
C THR A 81 -12.57 25.73 -14.49
N ALA A 82 -13.63 26.53 -14.59
CA ALA A 82 -14.87 26.11 -15.27
C ALA A 82 -14.56 25.64 -16.71
N ARG A 83 -14.66 24.34 -16.96
CA ARG A 83 -14.45 23.70 -18.26
C ARG A 83 -15.78 23.24 -18.84
N SER A 84 -15.90 23.27 -20.16
CA SER A 84 -17.06 22.67 -20.81
C SER A 84 -17.09 21.16 -20.57
N PRO A 85 -18.27 20.53 -20.45
CA PRO A 85 -18.38 19.07 -20.36
C PRO A 85 -17.73 18.36 -21.54
N ARG A 86 -17.75 18.96 -22.74
CA ARG A 86 -17.07 18.42 -23.92
C ARG A 86 -15.56 18.38 -23.75
N LEU A 87 -14.96 19.47 -23.28
CA LEU A 87 -13.52 19.54 -23.01
C LEU A 87 -13.12 18.51 -21.94
N LEU A 88 -13.89 18.40 -20.86
CA LEU A 88 -13.66 17.38 -19.82
C LEU A 88 -13.68 15.97 -20.39
N HIS A 89 -14.64 15.64 -21.28
CA HIS A 89 -14.72 14.33 -21.92
C HIS A 89 -13.47 14.00 -22.73
N HIS A 90 -13.00 14.93 -23.56
CA HIS A 90 -11.80 14.70 -24.37
C HIS A 90 -10.52 14.62 -23.51
N LEU A 91 -10.41 15.42 -22.45
CA LEU A 91 -9.31 15.33 -21.49
C LEU A 91 -9.33 14.00 -20.73
N ALA A 92 -10.51 13.49 -20.35
CA ALA A 92 -10.65 12.21 -19.68
C ALA A 92 -10.11 11.06 -20.55
N LEU A 93 -10.45 11.08 -21.85
CA LEU A 93 -9.95 10.11 -22.83
C LEU A 93 -8.44 10.26 -23.07
N PHE A 94 -7.94 11.48 -23.23
CA PHE A 94 -6.52 11.75 -23.48
C PHE A 94 -5.65 11.29 -22.31
N HIS A 95 -5.94 11.76 -21.10
CA HIS A 95 -5.20 11.38 -19.90
C HIS A 95 -5.32 9.89 -19.59
N GLY A 96 -6.49 9.30 -19.89
CA GLY A 96 -6.70 7.86 -19.76
C GLY A 96 -5.88 7.02 -20.74
N ALA A 97 -5.59 7.53 -21.94
CA ALA A 97 -4.68 6.89 -22.89
C ALA A 97 -3.21 7.10 -22.50
N VAL A 98 -2.85 8.29 -22.00
CA VAL A 98 -1.49 8.58 -21.50
C VAL A 98 -1.14 7.66 -20.33
N ALA A 99 -2.07 7.46 -19.39
CA ALA A 99 -1.89 6.56 -18.25
C ALA A 99 -1.58 5.12 -18.68
N GLU A 100 -2.27 4.63 -19.71
CA GLU A 100 -2.09 3.29 -20.28
C GLU A 100 -0.75 3.16 -21.01
N ALA A 101 -0.34 4.21 -21.72
CA ALA A 101 0.90 4.22 -22.47
C ALA A 101 2.15 4.36 -21.58
N ALA A 102 2.07 5.15 -20.51
CA ALA A 102 3.23 5.49 -19.68
C ALA A 102 3.80 4.30 -18.90
N ARG A 103 2.99 3.26 -18.58
CA ARG A 103 3.33 2.03 -17.83
C ARG A 103 4.22 2.17 -16.58
N GLY A 104 4.53 3.39 -16.14
CA GLY A 104 5.35 3.70 -14.97
C GLY A 104 4.53 3.96 -13.71
N PRO A 105 5.21 4.14 -12.55
CA PRO A 105 4.54 4.29 -11.26
C PRO A 105 3.79 5.62 -11.10
N ASP A 106 4.07 6.63 -11.93
CA ASP A 106 3.40 7.93 -11.85
C ASP A 106 1.87 7.79 -12.05
N PRO A 107 1.05 8.05 -11.01
CA PRO A 107 -0.39 7.95 -11.11
C PRO A 107 -1.02 9.20 -11.73
N SER A 108 -0.25 10.28 -11.95
CA SER A 108 -0.80 11.60 -12.31
C SER A 108 -1.69 11.59 -13.55
N PRO A 109 -1.34 10.94 -14.69
CA PRO A 109 -2.24 10.88 -15.85
C PRO A 109 -3.53 10.12 -15.55
N MET A 110 -3.46 9.03 -14.76
CA MET A 110 -4.64 8.28 -14.35
C MET A 110 -5.55 9.15 -13.46
N LEU A 111 -4.99 9.84 -12.46
CA LEU A 111 -5.74 10.69 -11.56
C LEU A 111 -6.41 11.85 -12.29
N ARG A 112 -5.74 12.48 -13.27
CA ARG A 112 -6.37 13.50 -14.13
C ARG A 112 -7.52 12.95 -14.97
N SER A 113 -7.40 11.73 -15.47
CA SER A 113 -8.52 11.05 -16.17
C SER A 113 -9.70 10.83 -15.22
N VAL A 114 -9.41 10.36 -14.01
CA VAL A 114 -10.41 10.16 -12.94
C VAL A 114 -11.08 11.47 -12.53
N ASP A 115 -10.33 12.56 -12.37
CA ASP A 115 -10.89 13.90 -12.07
C ASP A 115 -11.85 14.37 -13.15
N CYS A 116 -11.46 14.22 -14.42
CA CYS A 116 -12.32 14.59 -15.54
C CYS A 116 -13.60 13.76 -15.57
N TRP A 117 -13.51 12.45 -15.34
CA TRP A 117 -14.70 11.58 -15.26
C TRP A 117 -15.59 11.91 -14.06
N ALA A 118 -15.01 12.20 -12.90
CA ALA A 118 -15.75 12.56 -11.71
C ALA A 118 -16.53 13.87 -11.90
N LEU A 119 -15.91 14.87 -12.51
CA LEU A 119 -16.58 16.12 -12.89
C LEU A 119 -17.66 15.92 -13.95
N LEU A 120 -17.41 15.08 -14.95
CA LEU A 120 -18.41 14.74 -15.97
C LEU A 120 -19.63 14.04 -15.37
N CYS A 121 -19.46 13.22 -14.34
CA CYS A 121 -20.59 12.59 -13.67
C CYS A 121 -21.50 13.60 -12.96
N CYS A 122 -21.00 14.77 -12.58
CA CYS A 122 -21.83 15.89 -12.11
C CYS A 122 -22.62 16.55 -13.26
N GLU A 123 -22.18 16.38 -14.51
CA GLU A 123 -22.78 16.89 -15.75
C GLU A 123 -23.67 15.83 -16.42
N SER A 124 -24.60 15.25 -15.65
CA SER A 124 -25.34 14.05 -16.05
C SER A 124 -26.14 14.17 -17.36
N ASP A 125 -26.67 15.36 -17.67
CA ASP A 125 -27.41 15.63 -18.90
C ASP A 125 -26.50 15.52 -20.14
N TYR A 126 -25.26 16.00 -20.04
CA TYR A 126 -24.29 15.88 -21.11
C TYR A 126 -23.95 14.42 -21.40
N LEU A 127 -23.66 13.63 -20.36
CA LEU A 127 -23.31 12.22 -20.51
C LEU A 127 -24.48 11.41 -21.09
N ARG A 128 -25.71 11.68 -20.66
CA ARG A 128 -26.91 11.04 -21.21
C ARG A 128 -27.10 11.37 -22.68
N ALA A 129 -27.05 12.65 -23.05
CA ALA A 129 -27.18 13.09 -24.43
C ALA A 129 -26.03 12.57 -25.33
N LEU A 130 -24.83 12.38 -24.77
CA LEU A 130 -23.73 11.74 -25.49
C LEU A 130 -23.99 10.24 -25.68
N ALA A 131 -24.42 9.54 -24.63
CA ALA A 131 -24.69 8.11 -24.68
C ALA A 131 -25.82 7.78 -25.66
N GLU A 132 -26.92 8.53 -25.66
CA GLU A 132 -28.04 8.39 -26.60
C GLU A 132 -27.59 8.57 -28.05
N ARG A 133 -26.77 9.61 -28.32
CA ARG A 133 -26.22 9.86 -29.66
C ARG A 133 -25.29 8.75 -30.13
N VAL A 134 -24.50 8.16 -29.23
CA VAL A 134 -23.58 7.07 -29.56
C VAL A 134 -24.33 5.75 -29.75
N ALA A 135 -25.33 5.47 -28.93
CA ALA A 135 -26.12 4.24 -28.98
C ALA A 135 -27.11 4.21 -30.14
N GLY A 136 -27.53 5.37 -30.66
CA GLY A 136 -28.46 5.46 -31.79
C GLY A 136 -29.83 4.83 -31.52
N GLY A 137 -30.24 4.78 -30.25
CA GLY A 137 -31.49 4.13 -29.80
C GLY A 137 -31.41 2.62 -29.59
N ALA A 138 -30.22 2.01 -29.71
CA ALA A 138 -30.05 0.56 -29.53
C ALA A 138 -30.13 0.09 -28.07
N LEU A 139 -29.95 0.99 -27.10
CA LEU A 139 -29.91 0.68 -25.67
C LEU A 139 -31.11 1.29 -24.95
N SER A 140 -31.64 0.56 -23.97
CA SER A 140 -32.61 1.08 -23.01
C SER A 140 -31.97 2.12 -22.08
N ARG A 141 -32.80 2.89 -21.37
CA ARG A 141 -32.32 3.91 -20.43
C ARG A 141 -31.44 3.31 -19.32
N ALA A 142 -31.81 2.13 -18.80
CA ALA A 142 -31.03 1.46 -17.77
C ALA A 142 -29.64 1.03 -18.29
N GLU A 143 -29.58 0.48 -19.50
CA GLU A 143 -28.31 0.09 -20.15
C GLU A 143 -27.44 1.31 -20.48
N LEU A 144 -28.04 2.45 -20.83
CA LEU A 144 -27.31 3.72 -21.01
C LEU A 144 -26.70 4.23 -19.70
N ASP A 145 -27.50 4.24 -18.62
CA ASP A 145 -27.02 4.68 -17.31
C ASP A 145 -25.90 3.73 -16.80
N GLU A 146 -25.99 2.41 -17.06
CA GLU A 146 -24.93 1.44 -16.77
C GLU A 146 -23.67 1.66 -17.63
N ALA A 147 -23.83 1.92 -18.93
CA ALA A 147 -22.70 2.21 -19.82
C ALA A 147 -21.97 3.50 -19.42
N ILE A 148 -22.69 4.54 -19.01
CA ILE A 148 -22.11 5.79 -18.49
C ILE A 148 -21.33 5.50 -17.20
N ALA A 149 -21.93 4.77 -16.27
CA ALA A 149 -21.30 4.32 -15.04
C ALA A 149 -20.00 3.53 -15.29
N GLY A 150 -20.04 2.58 -16.23
CA GLY A 150 -18.88 1.78 -16.61
C GLY A 150 -17.78 2.61 -17.28
N ALA A 151 -18.15 3.55 -18.16
CA ALA A 151 -17.18 4.43 -18.82
C ALA A 151 -16.44 5.33 -17.82
N ALA A 152 -17.15 5.88 -16.83
CA ALA A 152 -16.56 6.72 -15.79
C ALA A 152 -15.53 5.95 -14.94
N LEU A 153 -15.80 4.67 -14.64
CA LEU A 153 -14.91 3.82 -13.86
C LEU A 153 -13.85 3.09 -14.71
N ALA A 154 -13.88 3.21 -16.04
CA ALA A 154 -12.98 2.49 -16.95
C ALA A 154 -11.48 2.70 -16.64
N PRO A 155 -10.98 3.89 -16.22
CA PRO A 155 -9.59 4.03 -15.80
C PRO A 155 -9.24 3.15 -14.59
N ILE A 156 -10.12 3.07 -13.59
CA ILE A 156 -9.93 2.25 -12.39
C ILE A 156 -10.04 0.76 -12.73
N LEU A 157 -11.04 0.38 -13.53
CA LEU A 157 -11.26 -1.01 -13.93
C LEU A 157 -10.09 -1.58 -14.74
N ARG A 158 -9.47 -0.78 -15.61
CA ARG A 158 -8.26 -1.18 -16.35
C ARG A 158 -7.09 -1.49 -15.42
N GLU A 159 -6.82 -0.63 -14.44
CA GLU A 159 -5.77 -0.90 -13.44
C GLU A 159 -6.10 -2.14 -12.59
N GLY A 160 -7.38 -2.35 -12.26
CA GLY A 160 -7.84 -3.58 -11.63
C GLY A 160 -7.57 -4.84 -12.47
N ALA A 161 -7.77 -4.77 -13.78
CA ALA A 161 -7.44 -5.86 -14.70
C ALA A 161 -5.92 -6.12 -14.78
N HIS A 162 -5.11 -5.05 -14.82
CA HIS A 162 -3.64 -5.16 -14.80
C HIS A 162 -3.13 -5.79 -13.49
N LEU A 163 -3.68 -5.36 -12.36
CA LEU A 163 -3.40 -5.95 -11.06
C LEU A 163 -3.78 -7.44 -11.06
N ALA A 164 -5.02 -7.77 -11.42
CA ALA A 164 -5.50 -9.14 -11.43
C ALA A 164 -4.66 -10.08 -12.33
N ALA A 165 -4.21 -9.60 -13.49
CA ALA A 165 -3.42 -10.40 -14.43
C ALA A 165 -2.03 -10.78 -13.91
N GLY A 166 -1.49 -10.05 -12.94
CA GLY A 166 -0.13 -10.26 -12.44
C GLY A 166 0.00 -10.45 -10.94
N VAL A 167 -1.10 -10.46 -10.18
CA VAL A 167 -1.08 -10.53 -8.72
C VAL A 167 -0.54 -11.88 -8.22
N GLU A 168 -0.91 -12.99 -8.86
CA GLU A 168 -0.46 -14.33 -8.46
C GLU A 168 1.06 -14.50 -8.64
N ALA A 169 1.60 -13.95 -9.73
CA ALA A 169 3.03 -13.96 -10.02
C ALA A 169 3.79 -12.77 -9.40
N HIS A 170 3.12 -11.91 -8.64
CA HIS A 170 3.68 -10.69 -8.04
C HIS A 170 4.49 -9.84 -9.03
N THR A 171 3.98 -9.63 -10.24
CA THR A 171 4.74 -8.92 -11.29
C THR A 171 4.90 -7.43 -10.97
N THR A 172 5.91 -6.78 -11.55
CA THR A 172 6.10 -5.33 -11.44
C THR A 172 4.91 -4.55 -12.01
N SER A 173 4.32 -5.02 -13.10
CA SER A 173 3.14 -4.37 -13.69
C SER A 173 1.93 -4.41 -12.76
N ALA A 174 1.69 -5.54 -12.10
CA ALA A 174 0.60 -5.63 -11.12
C ALA A 174 0.87 -4.74 -9.90
N ARG A 175 2.13 -4.62 -9.47
CA ARG A 175 2.51 -3.69 -8.39
C ARG A 175 2.21 -2.24 -8.76
N VAL A 176 2.54 -1.82 -9.98
CA VAL A 176 2.20 -0.47 -10.47
C VAL A 176 0.68 -0.25 -10.46
N GLY A 177 -0.10 -1.23 -10.91
CA GLY A 177 -1.56 -1.18 -10.85
C GLY A 177 -2.09 -1.04 -9.41
N LEU A 178 -1.52 -1.79 -8.46
CA LEU A 178 -1.84 -1.68 -7.03
C LEU A 178 -1.53 -0.28 -6.47
N GLU A 179 -0.35 0.27 -6.77
CA GLU A 179 0.06 1.61 -6.33
C GLU A 179 -0.86 2.70 -6.89
N ARG A 180 -1.23 2.59 -8.18
CA ARG A 180 -2.16 3.50 -8.84
C ARG A 180 -3.58 3.44 -8.26
N LEU A 181 -4.11 2.24 -8.00
CA LEU A 181 -5.42 2.08 -7.34
C LEU A 181 -5.42 2.68 -5.93
N ARG A 182 -4.34 2.50 -5.17
CA ARG A 182 -4.21 3.13 -3.85
C ARG A 182 -4.11 4.64 -3.91
N ALA A 183 -3.45 5.18 -4.93
CA ALA A 183 -3.38 6.63 -5.14
C ALA A 183 -4.78 7.24 -5.30
N VAL A 184 -5.72 6.56 -5.95
CA VAL A 184 -7.14 6.98 -6.01
C VAL A 184 -7.78 7.06 -4.62
N GLY A 185 -7.48 6.10 -3.74
CA GLY A 185 -8.01 6.05 -2.37
C GLY A 185 -7.66 7.28 -1.54
N THR A 186 -6.46 7.83 -1.72
CA THR A 186 -5.98 9.03 -1.01
C THR A 186 -6.07 10.31 -1.84
N HIS A 187 -6.64 10.24 -3.05
CA HIS A 187 -6.66 11.37 -3.97
C HIS A 187 -7.57 12.49 -3.47
N ALA A 188 -7.08 13.73 -3.63
CA ALA A 188 -7.84 14.94 -3.41
C ALA A 188 -8.55 15.33 -4.71
N PHE A 189 -9.83 14.97 -4.81
CA PHE A 189 -10.65 15.30 -5.96
C PHE A 189 -10.91 16.82 -6.05
N PRO A 190 -11.21 17.35 -7.25
CA PRO A 190 -11.58 18.75 -7.43
C PRO A 190 -12.79 19.12 -6.57
N ALA A 191 -12.80 20.34 -6.02
CA ALA A 191 -13.84 20.80 -5.09
C ALA A 191 -15.28 20.79 -5.67
N ALA A 192 -15.42 20.76 -6.99
CA ALA A 192 -16.71 20.68 -7.68
C ALA A 192 -17.28 19.25 -7.79
N VAL A 193 -16.51 18.23 -7.41
CA VAL A 193 -16.97 16.83 -7.38
C VAL A 193 -17.73 16.57 -6.09
N THR A 194 -18.88 15.90 -6.17
CA THR A 194 -19.67 15.55 -4.99
C THR A 194 -19.00 14.45 -4.15
N ASP A 195 -19.22 14.44 -2.84
CA ASP A 195 -18.70 13.41 -1.93
C ASP A 195 -19.14 12.00 -2.35
N GLU A 196 -20.40 11.85 -2.78
CA GLU A 196 -20.94 10.58 -3.28
C GLU A 196 -20.12 10.04 -4.46
N MET A 197 -19.73 10.93 -5.38
CA MET A 197 -18.92 10.54 -6.53
C MET A 197 -17.49 10.21 -6.11
N CYS A 198 -16.88 11.02 -5.25
CA CYS A 198 -15.57 10.71 -4.68
C CYS A 198 -15.55 9.32 -4.03
N ASP A 199 -16.55 9.02 -3.20
CA ASP A 199 -16.68 7.74 -2.50
C ASP A 199 -16.93 6.58 -3.47
N ARG A 200 -17.62 6.80 -4.58
CA ARG A 200 -17.81 5.79 -5.61
C ARG A 200 -16.48 5.38 -6.25
N PHE A 201 -15.65 6.33 -6.66
CA PHE A 201 -14.35 6.02 -7.26
C PHE A 201 -13.40 5.37 -6.25
N ARG A 202 -13.35 5.89 -5.00
CA ARG A 202 -12.52 5.31 -3.93
C ARG A 202 -12.94 3.88 -3.59
N ARG A 203 -14.25 3.63 -3.41
CA ARG A 203 -14.76 2.29 -3.11
C ARG A 203 -14.44 1.29 -4.20
N GLU A 204 -14.55 1.68 -5.47
CA GLU A 204 -14.23 0.77 -6.57
C GLU A 204 -12.73 0.44 -6.62
N ALA A 205 -11.85 1.42 -6.42
CA ALA A 205 -10.42 1.19 -6.35
C ALA A 205 -10.01 0.30 -5.16
N GLU A 206 -10.61 0.52 -3.99
CA GLU A 206 -10.41 -0.33 -2.81
C GLU A 206 -10.92 -1.75 -3.05
N ARG A 207 -12.11 -1.90 -3.63
CA ARG A 207 -12.71 -3.21 -3.94
C ARG A 207 -11.83 -4.05 -4.85
N LEU A 208 -11.27 -3.45 -5.91
CA LEU A 208 -10.37 -4.14 -6.84
C LEU A 208 -9.04 -4.51 -6.17
N THR A 209 -8.49 -3.60 -5.36
CA THR A 209 -7.28 -3.84 -4.57
C THR A 209 -7.49 -5.03 -3.62
N ARG A 210 -8.58 -5.00 -2.83
CA ARG A 210 -8.94 -6.06 -1.89
C ARG A 210 -9.11 -7.40 -2.58
N ARG A 211 -9.92 -7.45 -3.64
CA ARG A 211 -10.17 -8.68 -4.41
C ARG A 211 -8.88 -9.34 -4.89
N ALA A 212 -7.91 -8.55 -5.36
CA ALA A 212 -6.64 -9.09 -5.83
C ALA A 212 -5.78 -9.63 -4.69
N LEU A 213 -5.66 -8.88 -3.58
CA LEU A 213 -4.89 -9.32 -2.42
C LEU A 213 -5.52 -10.53 -1.73
N ASP A 214 -6.86 -10.60 -1.66
CA ASP A 214 -7.60 -11.74 -1.12
C ASP A 214 -7.34 -13.02 -1.93
N ALA A 215 -7.20 -12.92 -3.26
CA ALA A 215 -6.85 -14.06 -4.10
C ALA A 215 -5.44 -14.61 -3.79
N SER A 216 -4.46 -13.72 -3.58
CA SER A 216 -3.11 -14.13 -3.14
C SER A 216 -3.13 -14.73 -1.73
N LEU A 217 -3.91 -14.16 -0.81
CA LEU A 217 -4.05 -14.67 0.55
C LEU A 217 -4.77 -16.02 0.60
N ALA A 218 -5.77 -16.25 -0.26
CA ALA A 218 -6.44 -17.55 -0.37
C ALA A 218 -5.44 -18.64 -0.77
N THR A 219 -4.57 -18.36 -1.75
CA THR A 219 -3.51 -19.29 -2.17
C THR A 219 -2.54 -19.60 -1.02
N LEU A 220 -2.13 -18.59 -0.25
CA LEU A 220 -1.28 -18.81 0.93
C LEU A 220 -2.01 -19.57 2.04
N THR A 221 -3.31 -19.34 2.21
CA THR A 221 -4.15 -20.05 3.19
C THR A 221 -4.21 -21.54 2.87
N ASP A 222 -4.48 -21.90 1.62
CA ASP A 222 -4.53 -23.30 1.18
C ASP A 222 -3.17 -23.98 1.35
N ARG A 223 -2.09 -23.30 0.96
CA ARG A 223 -0.72 -23.81 1.15
C ARG A 223 -0.35 -23.97 2.62
N PHE A 224 -0.80 -23.07 3.48
CA PHE A 224 -0.57 -23.19 4.92
C PHE A 224 -1.33 -24.38 5.51
N ALA A 225 -2.60 -24.58 5.12
CA ALA A 225 -3.38 -25.74 5.55
C ALA A 225 -2.76 -27.07 5.09
N GLN A 226 -2.18 -27.12 3.88
CA GLN A 226 -1.40 -28.27 3.42
C GLN A 226 -0.12 -28.48 4.25
N ALA A 227 0.57 -27.40 4.61
CA ALA A 227 1.77 -27.45 5.44
C ALA A 227 1.46 -27.94 6.87
N GLU A 228 0.35 -27.51 7.48
CA GLU A 228 -0.11 -27.99 8.79
C GLU A 228 -0.34 -29.52 8.80
N ALA A 229 -0.73 -30.10 7.66
CA ALA A 229 -0.92 -31.53 7.50
C ALA A 229 0.37 -32.31 7.12
N ASP A 230 1.49 -31.63 6.81
CA ASP A 230 2.76 -32.27 6.45
C ASP A 230 3.44 -32.86 7.71
N PRO A 231 3.99 -34.09 7.68
CA PRO A 231 4.81 -34.64 8.76
C PRO A 231 6.02 -33.76 9.16
N ARG A 232 6.48 -32.87 8.29
CA ARG A 232 7.52 -31.85 8.52
C ARG A 232 6.93 -30.49 8.95
N GLY A 233 5.67 -30.46 9.38
CA GLY A 233 4.78 -29.31 9.55
C GLY A 233 5.45 -27.94 9.76
N PRO A 234 6.14 -27.69 10.90
CA PRO A 234 6.70 -26.37 11.20
C PRO A 234 7.73 -25.86 10.19
N ASP A 235 8.44 -26.74 9.47
CA ASP A 235 9.38 -26.31 8.41
C ASP A 235 8.66 -25.92 7.12
N ALA A 236 7.58 -26.63 6.77
CA ALA A 236 6.74 -26.28 5.63
C ALA A 236 5.96 -24.99 5.89
N GLU A 237 5.42 -24.80 7.09
CA GLU A 237 4.72 -23.57 7.51
C GLU A 237 5.62 -22.34 7.39
N ARG A 238 6.88 -22.46 7.84
CA ARG A 238 7.89 -21.39 7.73
C ARG A 238 8.13 -20.95 6.28
N ALA A 239 8.14 -21.88 5.32
CA ALA A 239 8.29 -21.53 3.91
C ALA A 239 7.10 -20.71 3.41
N VAL A 240 5.87 -21.08 3.82
CA VAL A 240 4.67 -20.29 3.48
C VAL A 240 4.70 -18.91 4.15
N LEU A 241 5.18 -18.80 5.38
CA LEU A 241 5.35 -17.50 6.07
C LEU A 241 6.42 -16.63 5.42
N ALA A 242 7.48 -17.21 4.86
CA ALA A 242 8.46 -16.47 4.06
C ALA A 242 7.83 -15.92 2.78
N ASP A 243 6.89 -16.64 2.17
CA ASP A 243 6.13 -16.17 1.01
C ASP A 243 5.17 -15.05 1.38
N ALA A 244 4.50 -15.16 2.54
CA ALA A 244 3.66 -14.09 3.09
C ALA A 244 4.48 -12.80 3.35
N ALA A 245 5.70 -12.91 3.88
CA ALA A 245 6.60 -11.77 4.06
C ALA A 245 7.00 -11.11 2.74
N ARG A 246 7.21 -11.89 1.68
CA ARG A 246 7.48 -11.35 0.32
C ARG A 246 6.25 -10.69 -0.28
N LEU A 247 5.06 -11.29 -0.13
CA LEU A 247 3.80 -10.67 -0.54
C LEU A 247 3.55 -9.35 0.22
N TYR A 248 3.84 -9.32 1.52
CA TYR A 248 3.77 -8.10 2.33
C TYR A 248 4.63 -6.98 1.75
N ALA A 249 5.91 -7.23 1.51
CA ALA A 249 6.82 -6.25 0.92
C ALA A 249 6.43 -5.86 -0.53
N TRP A 250 5.99 -6.82 -1.33
CA TRP A 250 5.52 -6.56 -2.70
C TRP A 250 4.29 -5.66 -2.72
N SER A 251 3.36 -5.92 -1.81
CA SER A 251 2.12 -5.18 -1.62
C SER A 251 2.32 -3.79 -1.01
N GLY A 252 3.54 -3.30 -0.81
CA GLY A 252 3.79 -2.03 -0.13
C GLY A 252 3.29 -2.04 1.32
N ASN A 253 3.55 -3.12 2.04
CA ASN A 253 3.32 -3.28 3.47
C ASN A 253 1.82 -3.28 3.88
N ASP A 254 0.97 -3.99 3.11
CA ASP A 254 -0.47 -4.06 3.41
C ASP A 254 -0.76 -4.68 4.78
N TRP A 255 -1.64 -4.01 5.55
CA TRP A 255 -1.98 -4.43 6.90
C TRP A 255 -2.67 -5.79 6.97
N TYR A 256 -3.50 -6.14 5.99
CA TYR A 256 -4.24 -7.41 6.02
C TYR A 256 -3.29 -8.60 5.78
N ILE A 257 -2.26 -8.39 4.97
CA ILE A 257 -1.20 -9.39 4.77
C ILE A 257 -0.35 -9.53 6.03
N ALA A 258 -0.05 -8.43 6.72
CA ALA A 258 0.64 -8.48 8.01
C ALA A 258 -0.15 -9.29 9.04
N LEU A 259 -1.45 -9.04 9.18
CA LEU A 259 -2.31 -9.78 10.11
C LEU A 259 -2.31 -11.28 9.79
N PHE A 260 -2.52 -11.66 8.54
CA PHE A 260 -2.44 -13.06 8.11
C PHE A 260 -1.11 -13.70 8.52
N ALA A 261 0.02 -13.05 8.20
CA ALA A 261 1.34 -13.57 8.51
C ALA A 261 1.56 -13.73 10.03
N LEU A 262 1.16 -12.73 10.82
CA LEU A 262 1.35 -12.74 12.27
C LEU A 262 0.47 -13.78 12.97
N GLU A 263 -0.79 -13.90 12.58
CA GLU A 263 -1.72 -14.90 13.13
C GLU A 263 -1.22 -16.32 12.91
N LYS A 264 -0.77 -16.62 11.68
CA LYS A 264 -0.20 -17.93 11.35
C LYS A 264 1.15 -18.17 12.03
N ALA A 265 2.02 -17.15 12.06
CA ALA A 265 3.32 -17.25 12.72
C ALA A 265 3.23 -17.48 14.22
N MET A 266 2.17 -17.02 14.90
CA MET A 266 1.96 -17.27 16.32
C MET A 266 1.83 -18.79 16.60
N GLY A 267 1.05 -19.51 15.78
CA GLY A 267 0.90 -20.96 15.89
C GLY A 267 2.23 -21.69 15.67
N THR A 268 2.87 -21.43 14.52
CA THR A 268 4.18 -22.01 14.17
C THR A 268 5.24 -21.69 15.23
N GLY A 269 5.29 -20.45 15.71
CA GLY A 269 6.25 -19.99 16.72
C GLY A 269 6.14 -20.79 18.01
N TRP A 270 4.93 -21.01 18.52
CA TRP A 270 4.71 -21.84 19.70
C TRP A 270 5.09 -23.31 19.48
N SER A 271 4.81 -23.87 18.31
CA SER A 271 5.21 -25.25 17.97
C SER A 271 6.74 -25.41 17.99
N LEU A 272 7.47 -24.48 17.37
CA LEU A 272 8.93 -24.46 17.38
C LEU A 272 9.48 -24.26 18.80
N TYR A 273 8.87 -23.37 19.57
CA TYR A 273 9.24 -23.09 20.96
C TYR A 273 9.13 -24.32 21.85
N LYS A 274 7.96 -24.99 21.84
CA LYS A 274 7.70 -26.20 22.63
C LYS A 274 8.63 -27.36 22.24
N ALA A 275 8.94 -27.47 20.96
CA ALA A 275 9.90 -28.44 20.43
C ALA A 275 11.37 -28.05 20.65
N LYS A 276 11.64 -26.90 21.28
CA LYS A 276 13.00 -26.35 21.53
C LYS A 276 13.83 -26.18 20.26
N ARG A 277 13.18 -25.89 19.12
CA ARG A 277 13.82 -25.66 17.82
C ARG A 277 14.25 -24.20 17.67
N TRP A 278 15.20 -23.77 18.50
CA TRP A 278 15.59 -22.35 18.64
C TRP A 278 16.10 -21.70 17.36
N GLU A 279 16.92 -22.40 16.58
CA GLU A 279 17.43 -21.88 15.32
C GLU A 279 16.29 -21.63 14.32
N ALA A 280 15.32 -22.55 14.25
CA ALA A 280 14.18 -22.42 13.37
C ALA A 280 13.25 -21.26 13.79
N LEU A 281 13.07 -21.07 15.10
CA LEU A 281 12.31 -19.96 15.66
C LEU A 281 13.01 -18.62 15.42
N SER A 282 14.33 -18.55 15.63
CA SER A 282 15.15 -17.37 15.33
C SER A 282 15.00 -16.98 13.85
N HIS A 283 15.15 -17.93 12.93
CA HIS A 283 14.98 -17.65 11.49
C HIS A 283 13.56 -17.19 11.12
N LEU A 284 12.52 -17.73 11.78
CA LEU A 284 11.15 -17.24 11.59
C LEU A 284 11.01 -15.77 12.03
N CYS A 285 11.53 -15.44 13.21
CA CYS A 285 11.54 -14.07 13.74
C CYS A 285 12.29 -13.09 12.81
N GLU A 286 13.41 -13.51 12.24
CA GLU A 286 14.17 -12.71 11.27
C GLU A 286 13.40 -12.51 9.97
N THR A 287 12.78 -13.57 9.45
CA THR A 287 11.98 -13.54 8.21
C THR A 287 10.81 -12.55 8.32
N LEU A 288 10.19 -12.47 9.50
CA LEU A 288 9.04 -11.61 9.76
C LEU A 288 9.42 -10.28 10.42
N ARG A 289 10.71 -9.94 10.55
CA ARG A 289 11.16 -8.74 11.28
C ARG A 289 10.41 -7.49 10.83
N ALA A 290 10.42 -7.19 9.53
CA ALA A 290 9.79 -6.00 8.97
C ALA A 290 8.27 -5.98 9.25
N VAL A 291 7.60 -7.13 9.10
CA VAL A 291 6.16 -7.27 9.38
C VAL A 291 5.86 -6.94 10.84
N VAL A 292 6.65 -7.47 11.78
CA VAL A 292 6.49 -7.24 13.22
C VAL A 292 6.78 -5.79 13.59
N ASP A 293 7.85 -5.21 13.03
CA ASP A 293 8.26 -3.83 13.34
C ASP A 293 7.22 -2.80 12.88
N ASP A 294 6.73 -2.94 11.65
CA ASP A 294 5.70 -2.07 11.09
C ASP A 294 4.35 -2.27 11.80
N ALA A 295 3.99 -3.51 12.14
CA ALA A 295 2.78 -3.80 12.91
C ALA A 295 2.82 -3.17 14.30
N ALA A 296 3.96 -3.23 14.98
CA ALA A 296 4.16 -2.59 16.27
C ALA A 296 4.01 -1.06 16.18
N VAL A 297 4.60 -0.42 15.17
CA VAL A 297 4.39 1.02 14.93
C VAL A 297 2.91 1.33 14.71
N ARG A 298 2.21 0.53 13.90
CA ARG A 298 0.80 0.74 13.58
C ARG A 298 -0.10 0.59 14.79
N VAL A 299 0.09 -0.44 15.61
CA VAL A 299 -0.69 -0.64 16.85
C VAL A 299 -0.50 0.52 17.82
N SER A 300 0.70 1.10 17.91
CA SER A 300 0.94 2.28 18.75
C SER A 300 0.24 3.55 18.26
N ALA A 301 0.03 3.69 16.94
CA ALA A 301 -0.49 4.91 16.34
C ALA A 301 -2.00 4.87 16.04
N ASP A 302 -2.56 3.69 15.76
CA ASP A 302 -3.91 3.51 15.24
C ASP A 302 -4.79 2.74 16.24
N ARG A 303 -5.84 3.40 16.75
CA ARG A 303 -6.81 2.79 17.67
C ARG A 303 -7.51 1.57 17.06
N ALA A 304 -7.70 1.52 15.75
CA ALA A 304 -8.33 0.39 15.08
C ALA A 304 -7.45 -0.87 15.10
N ALA A 305 -6.13 -0.73 15.30
CA ALA A 305 -5.19 -1.85 15.37
C ALA A 305 -5.01 -2.41 16.78
N LEU A 306 -5.51 -1.74 17.83
CA LEU A 306 -5.39 -2.18 19.23
C LEU A 306 -5.85 -3.61 19.52
N PRO A 307 -6.91 -4.17 18.87
CA PRO A 307 -7.30 -5.56 19.09
C PRO A 307 -6.19 -6.59 18.80
N TYR A 308 -5.19 -6.20 18.02
CA TYR A 308 -4.05 -7.06 17.62
C TYR A 308 -2.80 -6.84 18.49
N ALA A 309 -2.87 -6.00 19.53
CA ALA A 309 -1.70 -5.66 20.36
C ALA A 309 -1.06 -6.88 21.02
N SER A 310 -1.88 -7.82 21.54
CA SER A 310 -1.38 -9.05 22.16
C SER A 310 -0.65 -9.96 21.16
N LEU A 311 -1.16 -10.05 19.92
CA LEU A 311 -0.55 -10.82 18.84
C LEU A 311 0.85 -10.27 18.50
N VAL A 312 0.95 -8.96 18.30
CA VAL A 312 2.22 -8.30 17.98
C VAL A 312 3.19 -8.40 19.17
N ALA A 313 2.71 -8.20 20.39
CA ALA A 313 3.51 -8.34 21.61
C ALA A 313 4.09 -9.76 21.73
N GLN A 314 3.34 -10.82 21.44
CA GLN A 314 3.85 -12.19 21.47
C GLN A 314 4.96 -12.43 20.44
N MET A 315 4.87 -11.84 19.24
CA MET A 315 5.94 -11.94 18.25
C MET A 315 7.22 -11.22 18.68
N LEU A 316 7.08 -10.06 19.35
CA LEU A 316 8.21 -9.38 19.98
C LEU A 316 8.81 -10.20 21.14
N VAL A 317 7.99 -10.93 21.90
CA VAL A 317 8.50 -11.86 22.93
C VAL A 317 9.33 -12.98 22.32
N PHE A 318 8.90 -13.60 21.22
CA PHE A 318 9.73 -14.60 20.54
C PHE A 318 11.07 -14.01 20.07
N ARG A 319 11.07 -12.79 19.52
CA ARG A 319 12.30 -12.09 19.16
C ARG A 319 13.19 -11.80 20.39
N ALA A 320 12.60 -11.37 21.51
CA ALA A 320 13.32 -11.11 22.74
C ALA A 320 14.00 -12.38 23.31
N GLU A 321 13.41 -13.55 23.12
CA GLU A 321 14.06 -14.80 23.51
C GLU A 321 15.19 -15.21 22.56
N MET A 322 15.04 -14.93 21.26
CA MET A 322 16.00 -15.32 20.22
C MET A 322 17.08 -14.27 19.88
N GLY A 323 17.00 -13.07 20.48
CA GLY A 323 17.87 -11.94 20.16
C GLY A 323 19.36 -12.20 20.43
N LYS A 324 20.22 -11.66 19.57
CA LYS A 324 21.69 -11.91 19.62
C LYS A 324 22.39 -11.24 20.80
N THR A 325 21.85 -10.14 21.32
CA THR A 325 22.45 -9.37 22.41
C THR A 325 21.42 -9.06 23.48
N LEU A 326 21.85 -9.04 24.75
CA LEU A 326 20.96 -8.77 25.88
C LEU A 326 20.23 -7.42 25.74
N GLY A 327 20.89 -6.40 25.20
CA GLY A 327 20.26 -5.09 24.93
C GLY A 327 19.07 -5.18 23.98
N LEU A 328 19.24 -5.84 22.82
CA LEU A 328 18.15 -6.02 21.86
C LEU A 328 16.99 -6.86 22.44
N ARG A 329 17.33 -7.90 23.22
CA ARG A 329 16.35 -8.74 23.90
C ARG A 329 15.47 -7.93 24.85
N ILE A 330 16.09 -7.04 25.64
CA ILE A 330 15.38 -6.13 26.55
C ILE A 330 14.51 -5.15 25.76
N THR A 331 15.04 -4.53 24.69
CA THR A 331 14.27 -3.58 23.86
C THR A 331 13.01 -4.21 23.25
N ASP A 332 13.11 -5.42 22.69
CA ASP A 332 11.94 -6.10 22.12
C ASP A 332 10.92 -6.46 23.22
N ALA A 333 11.36 -6.87 24.41
CA ALA A 333 10.48 -7.19 25.54
C ALA A 333 9.82 -5.94 26.17
N GLU A 334 10.54 -4.81 26.24
CA GLU A 334 9.98 -3.52 26.66
C GLU A 334 8.90 -3.05 25.68
N ARG A 335 9.21 -3.07 24.38
CA ARG A 335 8.26 -2.71 23.31
C ARG A 335 7.01 -3.59 23.34
N ALA A 336 7.15 -4.88 23.66
CA ALA A 336 6.00 -5.78 23.83
C ALA A 336 5.05 -5.32 24.96
N LEU A 337 5.60 -4.83 26.10
CA LEU A 337 4.79 -4.31 27.21
C LEU A 337 4.24 -2.91 26.97
N GLU A 338 4.92 -2.10 26.18
CA GLU A 338 4.38 -0.80 25.74
C GLU A 338 3.12 -0.99 24.87
N LEU A 339 3.11 -2.02 24.02
CA LEU A 339 1.94 -2.37 23.22
C LEU A 339 0.85 -3.06 24.04
N CYS A 340 1.23 -3.95 24.96
CA CYS A 340 0.30 -4.73 25.77
C CYS A 340 0.86 -4.92 27.19
N ASP A 341 0.52 -3.99 28.08
CA ASP A 341 1.01 -3.90 29.46
C ASP A 341 0.70 -5.15 30.33
N THR A 342 -0.39 -5.83 30.00
CA THR A 342 -0.87 -7.05 30.67
C THR A 342 -0.33 -8.33 30.04
N HIS A 343 0.52 -8.25 29.01
CA HIS A 343 1.02 -9.42 28.30
C HIS A 343 1.93 -10.29 29.17
N ARG A 344 1.38 -11.41 29.67
CA ARG A 344 2.00 -12.30 30.65
C ARG A 344 3.44 -12.70 30.29
N ASN A 345 3.66 -13.21 29.08
CA ASN A 345 4.98 -13.72 28.68
C ASN A 345 6.01 -12.60 28.55
N ALA A 346 5.60 -11.40 28.13
CA ALA A 346 6.50 -10.25 28.03
C ALA A 346 6.99 -9.82 29.42
N ARG A 347 6.09 -9.82 30.42
CA ARG A 347 6.44 -9.52 31.82
C ARG A 347 7.46 -10.51 32.38
N VAL A 348 7.24 -11.80 32.15
CA VAL A 348 8.16 -12.87 32.59
C VAL A 348 9.53 -12.72 31.93
N ILE A 349 9.58 -12.58 30.61
CA ILE A 349 10.83 -12.49 29.87
C ILE A 349 11.59 -11.22 30.22
N LEU A 350 10.94 -10.05 30.28
CA LEU A 350 11.61 -8.82 30.68
C LEU A 350 12.16 -8.92 32.10
N ALA A 351 11.42 -9.52 33.04
CA ALA A 351 11.92 -9.72 34.40
C ALA A 351 13.18 -10.61 34.44
N ASP A 352 13.23 -11.71 33.67
CA ASP A 352 14.43 -12.56 33.57
C ASP A 352 15.62 -11.80 32.98
N LEU A 353 15.39 -11.06 31.88
CA LEU A 353 16.44 -10.31 31.18
C LEU A 353 17.01 -9.16 32.01
N LEU A 354 16.17 -8.45 32.77
CA LEU A 354 16.63 -7.41 33.69
C LEU A 354 17.46 -8.01 34.81
N ALA A 355 17.05 -9.16 35.36
CA ALA A 355 17.85 -9.86 36.37
C ALA A 355 19.18 -10.39 35.81
N GLU A 356 19.21 -10.83 34.55
CA GLU A 356 20.44 -11.16 33.82
C GLU A 356 21.35 -9.93 33.66
N ARG A 357 20.81 -8.80 33.20
CA ARG A 357 21.58 -7.55 33.02
C ARG A 357 22.19 -7.06 34.33
N ALA A 358 21.42 -7.10 35.41
CA ALA A 358 21.89 -6.75 36.74
C ALA A 358 23.02 -7.69 37.20
N THR A 359 22.88 -9.00 36.97
CA THR A 359 23.91 -9.99 37.31
C THR A 359 25.20 -9.73 36.52
N ASP A 360 25.10 -9.57 35.20
CA ASP A 360 26.21 -9.25 34.30
C ASP A 360 26.93 -7.94 34.71
N THR A 361 26.17 -6.93 35.12
CA THR A 361 26.70 -5.65 35.61
C THR A 361 27.54 -5.86 36.87
N LEU A 362 27.02 -6.61 37.84
CA LEU A 362 27.75 -6.91 39.07
C LEU A 362 28.98 -7.80 38.86
N ASP A 363 28.95 -8.70 37.87
CA ASP A 363 30.06 -9.61 37.56
C ASP A 363 31.20 -8.92 36.79
N ARG A 364 30.87 -7.97 35.91
CA ARG A 364 31.88 -7.26 35.09
C ARG A 364 32.49 -6.06 35.80
N THR A 365 31.82 -5.49 36.80
CA THR A 365 32.35 -4.35 37.56
C THR A 365 33.31 -4.83 38.65
N GLY A 366 34.55 -4.38 38.57
CA GLY A 366 35.56 -4.60 39.62
C GLY A 366 35.28 -3.79 40.90
N VAL A 367 36.28 -3.69 41.77
CA VAL A 367 36.16 -2.93 43.04
C VAL A 367 35.88 -1.44 42.79
N ILE A 368 36.49 -0.88 41.74
CA ILE A 368 36.28 0.51 41.33
C ILE A 368 34.97 0.59 40.53
N GLY A 369 34.01 1.38 41.03
CA GLY A 369 32.68 1.55 40.40
C GLY A 369 31.59 0.61 40.94
N ARG A 370 31.90 -0.19 41.97
CA ARG A 370 30.97 -1.16 42.58
C ARG A 370 29.67 -0.53 43.07
N ASP A 371 29.72 0.65 43.68
CA ASP A 371 28.52 1.31 44.22
C ASP A 371 27.56 1.73 43.09
N ALA A 372 28.08 2.30 42.01
CA ALA A 372 27.28 2.64 40.83
C ALA A 372 26.69 1.39 40.14
N ALA A 373 27.45 0.30 40.06
CA ALA A 373 26.95 -0.98 39.54
C ALA A 373 25.85 -1.57 40.44
N LEU A 374 25.98 -1.43 41.76
CA LEU A 374 24.96 -1.85 42.72
C LEU A 374 23.68 -1.04 42.56
N GLU A 375 23.76 0.28 42.38
CA GLU A 375 22.60 1.13 42.11
C GLU A 375 21.87 0.74 40.80
N VAL A 376 22.61 0.45 39.73
CA VAL A 376 22.03 -0.05 38.47
C VAL A 376 21.34 -1.40 38.68
N ALA A 377 22.01 -2.34 39.33
CA ALA A 377 21.47 -3.68 39.60
C ALA A 377 20.23 -3.63 40.51
N LEU A 378 20.19 -2.71 41.48
CA LEU A 378 19.03 -2.48 42.34
C LEU A 378 17.82 -1.95 41.56
N ARG A 379 18.03 -1.03 40.60
CA ARG A 379 16.95 -0.54 39.73
C ARG A 379 16.37 -1.66 38.86
N ASP A 380 17.25 -2.46 38.25
CA ASP A 380 16.84 -3.60 37.43
C ASP A 380 16.11 -4.66 38.26
N LEU A 381 16.61 -4.98 39.46
CA LEU A 381 15.95 -5.89 40.39
C LEU A 381 14.56 -5.39 40.79
N ALA A 382 14.44 -4.11 41.17
CA ALA A 382 13.16 -3.52 41.57
C ALA A 382 12.13 -3.59 40.44
N ARG A 383 12.55 -3.29 39.20
CA ARG A 383 11.67 -3.39 38.03
C ARG A 383 11.32 -4.84 37.70
N ALA A 384 12.27 -5.76 37.73
CA ALA A 384 12.02 -7.18 37.48
C ALA A 384 11.04 -7.78 38.50
N ASP A 385 11.17 -7.41 39.78
CA ASP A 385 10.28 -7.84 40.85
C ASP A 385 8.87 -7.26 40.71
N GLN A 386 8.73 -5.99 40.29
CA GLN A 386 7.43 -5.40 39.97
C GLN A 386 6.73 -6.13 38.81
N LEU A 387 7.49 -6.52 37.79
CA LEU A 387 6.96 -7.21 36.61
C LEU A 387 6.52 -8.62 36.94
N TRP A 388 7.37 -9.39 37.65
CA TRP A 388 7.11 -10.78 38.01
C TRP A 388 7.75 -11.17 39.35
N PRO A 389 7.03 -11.00 40.47
CA PRO A 389 7.52 -11.39 41.78
C PRO A 389 7.82 -12.90 41.86
N GLY A 390 8.92 -13.27 42.50
CA GLY A 390 9.25 -14.67 42.78
C GLY A 390 9.86 -15.45 41.62
N LEU A 391 10.21 -14.81 40.50
CA LEU A 391 10.97 -15.48 39.42
C LEU A 391 12.33 -15.98 39.97
N PRO A 392 12.75 -17.24 39.71
CA PRO A 392 13.94 -17.81 40.35
C PRO A 392 15.22 -16.98 40.20
N ARG A 393 15.46 -16.38 39.03
CA ARG A 393 16.62 -15.50 38.79
C ARG A 393 16.53 -14.20 39.59
N VAL A 394 15.34 -13.58 39.67
CA VAL A 394 15.08 -12.38 40.47
C VAL A 394 15.30 -12.65 41.96
N VAL A 395 14.79 -13.78 42.47
CA VAL A 395 15.00 -14.21 43.87
C VAL A 395 16.49 -14.43 44.17
N SER A 396 17.21 -15.05 43.23
CA SER A 396 18.65 -15.31 43.37
C SER A 396 19.47 -14.02 43.36
N LEU A 397 19.13 -13.09 42.46
CA LEU A 397 19.75 -11.77 42.39
C LEU A 397 19.53 -10.97 43.68
N ARG A 398 18.31 -10.97 44.22
CA ARG A 398 18.00 -10.32 45.50
C ARG A 398 18.89 -10.82 46.62
N LYS A 399 18.93 -12.14 46.83
CA LYS A 399 19.80 -12.77 47.84
C LYS A 399 21.28 -12.45 47.64
N ARG A 400 21.72 -12.26 46.39
CA ARG A 400 23.10 -11.85 46.08
C ARG A 400 23.35 -10.40 46.50
N ILE A 401 22.46 -9.49 46.14
CA ILE A 401 22.54 -8.07 46.48
C ILE A 401 22.49 -7.88 48.01
N ASP A 402 21.57 -8.54 48.70
CA ASP A 402 21.44 -8.45 50.17
C ASP A 402 22.76 -8.83 50.87
N ARG A 403 23.40 -9.92 50.41
CA ARG A 403 24.74 -10.34 50.89
C ARG A 403 25.83 -9.32 50.59
N MET A 404 25.78 -8.65 49.44
CA MET A 404 26.77 -7.64 49.05
C MET A 404 26.60 -6.32 49.82
N SER A 405 25.38 -5.97 50.20
CA SER A 405 25.02 -4.74 50.91
C SER A 405 25.13 -4.86 52.44
N GLY A 406 25.49 -6.04 52.96
CA GLY A 406 25.58 -6.29 54.41
C GLY A 406 24.22 -6.37 55.11
N VAL A 407 23.12 -6.40 54.37
CA VAL A 407 21.76 -6.58 54.88
C VAL A 407 21.53 -8.08 55.01
N SER A 408 21.87 -8.65 56.16
CA SER A 408 21.44 -10.03 56.48
C SER A 408 20.00 -9.99 56.97
N ALA A 409 19.15 -10.83 56.38
CA ALA A 409 17.80 -11.11 56.86
C ALA A 409 17.80 -11.82 58.21
#